data_AF-A0A0Q6Z9A1-F1
#
_entry.id   AF-A0A0Q6Z9A1-F1
#
_cell.length_a   1.000
_cell.length_b   1.000
_cell.length_c   1.000
_cell.angle_alpha   90.00
_cell.angle_beta   90.00
_cell.angle_gamma   90.00
#
_symmetry.space_group_name_H-M   'P 1'
#
loop_
_entity.id
_entity.type
_entity.pdbx_description
1 polymer ?
#
loop_
_entity_poly.entity_id
_entity_poly.type
_entity_poly.pdbx_seq_one_letter_code
_entity_poly.pdbx_strand_id
1 'polypeptide(L)'
;MSSRELAAEFLGTFALVTAVCGAALFSAPSAGLIAVAFAVGLSVLAMAYAVGSISGGHFNPAVTIGLVAAGRFDAGKAPGYVIAQVIGGAAAAAVFFVVLGGAPAGKWNDFTAISNIYGGTTHFTMFSAGLTEIVITALFVLVIVSTTSPRAPAGFAPLAIGLALVLFHLVAIPVSNASLNPARSTATAIFGGAEALNSLWLFWVTPIIGGIVGGLIGKWLHAEYVGGPTNQ
;
A
#
# COMPACT_ATOMS: atom_id res chain seq x y z
N MET A 1 -7.49 19.99 7.49
CA MET A 1 -7.21 19.20 6.27
C MET A 1 -7.59 20.05 5.07
N SER A 2 -6.70 20.23 4.10
CA SER A 2 -6.97 21.01 2.89
C SER A 2 -7.46 20.13 1.74
N SER A 3 -8.18 20.70 0.78
CA SER A 3 -8.56 20.00 -0.46
C SER A 3 -7.34 19.55 -1.27
N ARG A 4 -6.20 20.26 -1.16
CA ARG A 4 -4.94 19.91 -1.82
C ARG A 4 -4.31 18.64 -1.24
N GLU A 5 -4.33 18.48 0.09
CA GLU A 5 -3.88 17.25 0.77
C GLU A 5 -4.69 16.05 0.27
N LEU A 6 -6.03 16.18 0.22
CA LEU A 6 -6.92 15.12 -0.25
C LEU A 6 -6.71 14.78 -1.73
N ALA A 7 -6.53 15.79 -2.59
CA ALA A 7 -6.25 15.58 -4.01
C ALA A 7 -4.93 14.84 -4.24
N ALA A 8 -3.88 15.17 -3.46
CA ALA A 8 -2.61 14.47 -3.52
C ALA A 8 -2.74 12.99 -3.11
N GLU A 9 -3.48 12.69 -2.04
CA GLU A 9 -3.76 11.31 -1.62
C GLU A 9 -4.58 10.51 -2.63
N PHE A 10 -5.60 11.14 -3.22
CA PHE A 10 -6.37 10.57 -4.32
C PHE A 10 -5.46 10.22 -5.50
N LEU A 11 -4.66 11.18 -5.98
CA LEU A 11 -3.81 11.01 -7.16
C LEU A 11 -2.69 10.00 -6.92
N GLY A 12 -2.07 9.99 -5.74
CA GLY A 12 -1.03 9.02 -5.43
C GLY A 12 -1.58 7.59 -5.32
N THR A 13 -2.76 7.42 -4.72
CA THR A 13 -3.40 6.10 -4.66
C THR A 13 -3.92 5.65 -6.02
N PHE A 14 -4.43 6.57 -6.84
CA PHE A 14 -4.79 6.33 -8.23
C PHE A 14 -3.59 5.83 -9.03
N ALA A 15 -2.44 6.49 -8.91
CA ALA A 15 -1.20 6.08 -9.58
C ALA A 15 -0.70 4.71 -9.09
N LEU A 16 -0.77 4.45 -7.78
CA LEU A 16 -0.44 3.15 -7.20
C LEU A 16 -1.30 2.04 -7.80
N VAL A 17 -2.63 2.22 -7.80
CA VAL A 17 -3.55 1.20 -8.34
C VAL A 17 -3.46 1.09 -9.86
N THR A 18 -3.14 2.17 -10.57
CA THR A 18 -2.80 2.14 -12.00
C THR A 18 -1.60 1.23 -12.25
N ALA A 19 -0.55 1.33 -11.43
CA ALA A 19 0.63 0.46 -11.55
C ALA A 19 0.29 -1.01 -11.22
N VAL A 20 -0.53 -1.25 -10.18
CA VAL A 20 -1.03 -2.60 -9.85
C VAL A 20 -1.80 -3.18 -11.04
N CYS A 21 -2.83 -2.49 -11.53
CA CYS A 21 -3.69 -3.00 -12.60
C CYS A 21 -2.90 -3.17 -13.90
N GLY A 22 -2.10 -2.19 -14.29
CA GLY A 22 -1.30 -2.26 -15.51
C GLY A 22 -0.29 -3.40 -15.50
N ALA A 23 0.45 -3.56 -14.39
CA ALA A 23 1.43 -4.63 -14.29
C ALA A 23 0.77 -6.00 -14.11
N ALA A 24 -0.21 -6.13 -13.21
CA ALA A 24 -0.79 -7.42 -12.86
C ALA A 24 -1.76 -7.95 -13.92
N LEU A 25 -2.51 -7.08 -14.62
CA LEU A 25 -3.38 -7.50 -15.74
C LEU A 25 -2.57 -7.84 -16.98
N PHE A 26 -1.59 -6.98 -17.33
CA PHE A 26 -1.00 -6.98 -18.67
C PHE A 26 0.48 -7.34 -18.73
N SER A 27 1.25 -7.24 -17.64
CA SER A 27 2.68 -7.59 -17.65
C SER A 27 2.98 -8.92 -16.96
N ALA A 28 2.28 -9.23 -15.86
CA ALA A 28 2.50 -10.46 -15.10
C ALA A 28 2.39 -11.76 -15.92
N PRO A 29 1.48 -11.89 -16.92
CA PRO A 29 1.42 -13.09 -17.76
C PRO A 29 2.72 -13.41 -18.52
N SER A 30 3.60 -12.41 -18.77
CA SER A 30 4.86 -12.60 -19.50
C SER A 30 6.11 -12.29 -18.67
N ALA A 31 6.05 -11.32 -17.76
CA ALA A 31 7.18 -10.82 -16.96
C ALA A 31 7.12 -11.25 -15.48
N GLY A 32 6.06 -11.95 -15.07
CA GLY A 32 5.91 -12.50 -13.73
C GLY A 32 5.81 -11.46 -12.61
N LEU A 33 5.98 -11.94 -11.37
CA LEU A 33 5.80 -11.15 -10.14
C LEU A 33 6.77 -9.97 -10.00
N ILE A 34 7.96 -10.03 -10.63
CA ILE A 34 8.98 -8.99 -10.53
C ILE A 34 8.46 -7.68 -11.16
N ALA A 35 7.81 -7.77 -12.33
CA ALA A 35 7.23 -6.59 -12.98
C ALA A 35 6.18 -5.91 -12.09
N VAL A 36 5.35 -6.70 -11.40
CA VAL A 36 4.34 -6.18 -10.47
C VAL A 36 5.02 -5.50 -9.27
N ALA A 37 5.97 -6.17 -8.63
CA ALA A 37 6.67 -5.63 -7.46
C ALA A 37 7.36 -4.29 -7.77
N PHE A 38 8.08 -4.21 -8.89
CA PHE A 38 8.73 -2.96 -9.31
C PHE A 38 7.73 -1.87 -9.69
N ALA A 39 6.69 -2.19 -10.46
CA ALA A 39 5.69 -1.20 -10.86
C ALA A 39 5.04 -0.54 -9.63
N VAL A 40 4.65 -1.34 -8.64
CA VAL A 40 4.02 -0.83 -7.42
C VAL A 40 4.99 0.03 -6.61
N GLY A 41 6.20 -0.46 -6.32
CA GLY A 41 7.17 0.32 -5.54
C GLY A 41 7.62 1.61 -6.24
N LEU A 42 7.83 1.59 -7.56
CA LEU A 42 8.19 2.75 -8.34
C LEU A 42 7.06 3.79 -8.42
N SER A 43 5.80 3.35 -8.45
CA SER A 43 4.66 4.28 -8.42
C SER A 43 4.62 5.10 -7.13
N VAL A 44 4.86 4.45 -5.98
CA VAL A 44 4.92 5.13 -4.68
C VAL A 44 6.14 6.02 -4.59
N LEU A 45 7.31 5.56 -5.07
CA LEU A 45 8.51 6.40 -5.15
C LEU A 45 8.24 7.69 -5.92
N ALA A 46 7.70 7.56 -7.13
CA ALA A 46 7.45 8.69 -8.02
C ALA A 46 6.44 9.66 -7.41
N MET A 47 5.32 9.16 -6.89
CA MET A 47 4.28 10.01 -6.31
C MET A 47 4.67 10.62 -4.96
N ALA A 48 5.48 9.93 -4.16
CA ALA A 48 6.02 10.51 -2.93
C ALA A 48 6.96 11.68 -3.23
N TYR A 49 7.77 11.61 -4.30
CA TYR A 49 8.51 12.79 -4.77
C TYR A 49 7.61 13.88 -5.35
N ALA A 50 6.58 13.51 -6.12
CA ALA A 50 5.75 14.47 -6.84
C ALA A 50 4.80 15.26 -5.92
N VAL A 51 4.13 14.59 -4.98
CA VAL A 51 3.07 15.18 -4.14
C VAL A 51 3.25 14.92 -2.65
N GLY A 52 4.29 14.18 -2.23
CA GLY A 52 4.53 13.89 -0.83
C GLY A 52 4.79 15.14 0.02
N SER A 53 5.35 16.21 -0.56
CA SER A 53 5.50 17.51 0.11
C SER A 53 4.17 18.24 0.36
N ILE A 54 3.08 17.80 -0.27
CA ILE A 54 1.74 18.40 -0.14
C ILE A 54 0.94 17.68 0.96
N SER A 55 0.85 16.35 0.92
CA SER A 55 0.01 15.56 1.84
C SER A 55 0.78 14.74 2.87
N GLY A 56 2.09 14.56 2.72
CA GLY A 56 2.86 13.51 3.39
C GLY A 56 2.96 12.23 2.57
N GLY A 57 2.16 12.08 1.51
CA GLY A 57 2.25 10.99 0.53
C GLY A 57 2.00 9.60 1.13
N HIS A 58 0.87 9.40 1.81
CA HIS A 58 0.57 8.13 2.47
C HIS A 58 0.12 7.07 1.47
N PHE A 59 -0.84 7.44 0.61
CA PHE A 59 -1.42 6.63 -0.46
C PHE A 59 -1.96 5.25 -0.01
N ASN A 60 -2.19 5.10 1.29
CA ASN A 60 -2.45 3.83 1.95
C ASN A 60 -3.11 4.06 3.32
N PRO A 61 -4.28 3.44 3.58
CA PRO A 61 -4.94 3.51 4.88
C PRO A 61 -4.08 2.95 6.02
N ALA A 62 -3.38 1.85 5.83
CA ALA A 62 -2.53 1.24 6.86
C ALA A 62 -1.33 2.13 7.22
N VAL A 63 -0.75 2.83 6.24
CA VAL A 63 0.29 3.84 6.48
C VAL A 63 -0.28 5.02 7.25
N THR A 64 -1.45 5.54 6.84
CA THR A 64 -2.10 6.67 7.51
C THR A 64 -2.36 6.37 8.99
N ILE A 65 -2.96 5.22 9.29
CA ILE A 65 -3.24 4.80 10.67
C ILE A 65 -1.94 4.47 11.43
N GLY A 66 -0.96 3.86 10.77
CA GLY A 66 0.36 3.61 11.36
C GLY A 66 1.09 4.89 11.77
N LEU A 67 1.01 5.95 10.95
CA LEU A 67 1.57 7.26 11.26
C LEU A 67 0.81 7.97 12.39
N VAL A 68 -0.50 7.77 12.51
CA VAL A 68 -1.26 8.19 13.70
C VAL A 68 -0.74 7.48 14.95
N ALA A 69 -0.57 6.16 14.91
CA ALA A 69 -0.03 5.38 16.02
C ALA A 69 1.41 5.81 16.39
N ALA A 70 2.21 6.18 15.39
CA ALA A 70 3.55 6.72 15.59
C ALA A 70 3.57 8.15 16.18
N GLY A 71 2.42 8.82 16.31
CA GLY A 71 2.33 10.23 16.70
C GLY A 71 2.87 11.20 15.64
N ARG A 72 2.87 10.77 14.37
CA ARG A 72 3.40 11.52 13.21
C ARG A 72 2.32 12.12 12.33
N PHE A 73 1.05 11.80 12.59
CA PHE A 73 -0.08 12.31 11.83
C PHE A 73 -1.29 12.59 12.73
N ASP A 74 -2.06 13.61 12.37
CA ASP A 74 -3.26 14.03 13.09
C ASP A 74 -4.40 13.01 12.86
N ALA A 75 -4.86 12.38 13.94
CA ALA A 75 -5.94 11.41 13.93
C ALA A 75 -7.24 11.98 13.34
N GLY A 76 -7.51 13.28 13.52
CA GLY A 76 -8.70 13.95 12.98
C GLY A 76 -8.70 14.06 11.45
N LYS A 77 -7.52 14.03 10.80
CA LYS A 77 -7.40 14.03 9.33
C LYS A 77 -7.49 12.64 8.71
N ALA A 78 -7.20 11.58 9.49
CA ALA A 78 -7.06 10.23 8.97
C ALA A 78 -8.28 9.70 8.19
N PRO A 79 -9.54 9.91 8.65
CA PRO A 79 -10.71 9.45 7.88
C PRO A 79 -10.77 10.05 6.47
N GLY A 80 -10.43 11.35 6.33
CA GLY A 80 -10.43 12.01 5.02
C GLY A 80 -9.38 11.45 4.07
N TYR A 81 -8.18 11.14 4.58
CA TYR A 81 -7.13 10.50 3.81
C TYR A 81 -7.56 9.11 3.34
N VAL A 82 -8.10 8.28 4.24
CA VAL A 82 -8.58 6.93 3.91
C VAL A 82 -9.66 6.98 2.83
N ILE A 83 -10.62 7.89 2.94
CA ILE A 83 -11.67 8.07 1.92
C ILE A 83 -11.07 8.47 0.58
N ALA A 84 -10.18 9.48 0.55
CA ALA A 84 -9.54 9.92 -0.70
C ALA A 84 -8.72 8.81 -1.36
N GLN A 85 -8.00 8.02 -0.57
CA GLN A 85 -7.22 6.88 -1.04
C GLN A 85 -8.12 5.80 -1.66
N VAL A 86 -9.20 5.41 -0.97
CA VAL A 86 -10.15 4.40 -1.47
C VAL A 86 -10.81 4.85 -2.76
N ILE A 87 -11.28 6.10 -2.83
CA ILE A 87 -11.91 6.64 -4.05
C ILE A 87 -10.88 6.72 -5.20
N GLY A 88 -9.65 7.17 -4.92
CA GLY A 88 -8.57 7.21 -5.91
C GLY A 88 -8.21 5.84 -6.47
N GLY A 89 -8.08 4.84 -5.60
CA GLY A 89 -7.84 3.46 -6.00
C GLY A 89 -9.00 2.89 -6.83
N ALA A 90 -10.24 3.04 -6.36
CA ALA A 90 -11.42 2.56 -7.08
C ALA A 90 -11.56 3.20 -8.48
N ALA A 91 -11.28 4.50 -8.60
CA ALA A 91 -11.30 5.20 -9.88
C ALA A 91 -10.24 4.63 -10.86
N ALA A 92 -9.02 4.35 -10.39
CA ALA A 92 -7.99 3.70 -11.21
C ALA A 92 -8.42 2.29 -11.66
N ALA A 93 -8.93 1.48 -10.73
CA ALA A 93 -9.43 0.14 -11.08
C ALA A 93 -10.57 0.19 -12.10
N ALA A 94 -11.50 1.15 -11.99
CA ALA A 94 -12.58 1.35 -12.96
C ALA A 94 -12.05 1.68 -14.36
N VAL A 95 -11.02 2.54 -14.46
CA VAL A 95 -10.34 2.80 -15.74
C VAL A 95 -9.79 1.51 -16.33
N PHE A 96 -9.09 0.70 -15.54
CA PHE A 96 -8.49 -0.55 -16.04
C PHE A 96 -9.51 -1.66 -16.31
N PHE A 97 -10.65 -1.65 -15.63
CA PHE A 97 -11.78 -2.53 -15.96
C PHE A 97 -12.31 -2.25 -17.37
N VAL A 98 -12.47 -0.97 -17.73
CA VAL A 98 -12.86 -0.57 -19.10
C VAL A 98 -11.76 -0.92 -20.11
N VAL A 99 -10.49 -0.67 -19.79
CA VAL A 99 -9.36 -1.01 -20.68
C VAL A 99 -9.29 -2.51 -20.95
N LEU A 100 -9.45 -3.35 -19.92
CA LEU A 100 -9.45 -4.80 -20.04
C LEU A 100 -10.59 -5.31 -20.93
N GLY A 101 -11.76 -4.65 -20.90
CA GLY A 101 -12.89 -4.97 -21.77
C GLY A 101 -12.61 -4.79 -23.27
N GLY A 102 -11.60 -4.00 -23.63
CA GLY A 102 -11.13 -3.84 -25.01
C GLY A 102 -10.01 -4.83 -25.41
N ALA A 103 -9.59 -5.72 -24.52
CA ALA A 103 -8.44 -6.57 -24.73
C ALA A 103 -8.80 -7.89 -25.45
N PRO A 104 -7.89 -8.48 -26.26
CA PRO A 104 -8.13 -9.79 -26.87
C PRO A 104 -8.37 -10.88 -25.82
N ALA A 105 -9.34 -11.76 -26.09
CA ALA A 105 -9.72 -12.83 -25.18
C ALA A 105 -8.56 -13.82 -24.91
N GLY A 106 -8.49 -14.32 -23.67
CA GLY A 106 -7.62 -15.45 -23.28
C GLY A 106 -6.13 -15.13 -23.10
N LYS A 107 -5.73 -13.85 -23.19
CA LYS A 107 -4.31 -13.45 -23.06
C LYS A 107 -3.94 -12.84 -21.71
N TRP A 108 -4.87 -12.13 -21.08
CA TRP A 108 -4.59 -11.27 -19.93
C TRP A 108 -5.26 -11.81 -18.67
N ASN A 109 -4.71 -11.43 -17.51
CA ASN A 109 -5.35 -11.73 -16.24
C ASN A 109 -6.67 -10.95 -16.09
N ASP A 110 -7.55 -11.45 -15.23
CA ASP A 110 -8.76 -10.76 -14.82
C ASP A 110 -8.61 -10.11 -13.43
N PHE A 111 -9.68 -9.45 -12.97
CA PHE A 111 -9.67 -8.78 -11.67
C PHE A 111 -9.65 -9.74 -10.48
N THR A 112 -10.12 -10.97 -10.66
CA THR A 112 -10.05 -12.02 -9.62
C THR A 112 -8.58 -12.41 -9.41
N ALA A 113 -7.83 -12.65 -10.48
CA ALA A 113 -6.42 -13.05 -10.44
C ALA A 113 -5.48 -11.99 -9.84
N ILE A 114 -5.83 -10.70 -9.95
CA ILE A 114 -5.02 -9.60 -9.38
C ILE A 114 -5.50 -9.13 -7.99
N SER A 115 -6.59 -9.71 -7.49
CA SER A 115 -7.14 -9.43 -6.17
C SER A 115 -6.35 -10.15 -5.07
N ASN A 116 -6.47 -9.63 -3.86
CA ASN A 116 -5.96 -10.29 -2.66
C ASN A 116 -7.02 -11.28 -2.17
N ILE A 117 -6.68 -12.57 -2.17
CA ILE A 117 -7.57 -13.69 -1.80
C ILE A 117 -6.81 -14.64 -0.88
N TYR A 118 -7.51 -15.26 0.06
CA TYR A 118 -6.97 -16.31 0.92
C TYR A 118 -7.88 -17.55 0.91
N GLY A 119 -7.32 -18.70 1.27
CA GLY A 119 -8.07 -19.96 1.39
C GLY A 119 -8.38 -20.62 0.04
N GLY A 120 -9.38 -21.50 0.05
CA GLY A 120 -9.67 -22.33 -1.12
C GLY A 120 -8.58 -23.36 -1.40
N THR A 121 -8.57 -23.91 -2.62
CA THR A 121 -7.61 -24.93 -3.07
C THR A 121 -6.37 -24.34 -3.74
N THR A 122 -6.41 -23.05 -4.09
CA THR A 122 -5.40 -22.36 -4.90
C THR A 122 -4.64 -21.27 -4.15
N HIS A 123 -5.06 -20.90 -2.94
CA HIS A 123 -4.41 -19.85 -2.15
C HIS A 123 -3.93 -20.36 -0.79
N PHE A 124 -3.03 -19.59 -0.18
CA PHE A 124 -2.55 -19.86 1.17
C PHE A 124 -3.70 -19.74 2.19
N THR A 125 -3.56 -20.43 3.33
CA THR A 125 -4.55 -20.36 4.41
C THR A 125 -4.75 -18.92 4.90
N MET A 126 -5.93 -18.64 5.47
CA MET A 126 -6.24 -17.34 6.07
C MET A 126 -5.17 -16.90 7.08
N PHE A 127 -4.68 -17.83 7.90
CA PHE A 127 -3.66 -17.55 8.91
C PHE A 127 -2.33 -17.15 8.25
N SER A 128 -1.86 -17.92 7.26
CA SER A 128 -0.62 -17.63 6.55
C SER A 128 -0.69 -16.28 5.84
N ALA A 129 -1.77 -16.01 5.10
CA ALA A 129 -1.97 -14.72 4.44
C ALA A 129 -2.02 -13.56 5.45
N GLY A 130 -2.79 -13.71 6.53
CA GLY A 130 -2.92 -12.68 7.55
C GLY A 130 -1.62 -12.38 8.29
N LEU A 131 -0.87 -13.41 8.66
CA LEU A 131 0.43 -13.25 9.34
C LEU A 131 1.45 -12.56 8.43
N THR A 132 1.53 -12.97 7.16
CA THR A 132 2.41 -12.32 6.18
C THR A 132 2.08 -10.84 6.06
N GLU A 133 0.81 -10.48 5.88
CA GLU A 133 0.36 -9.08 5.75
C GLU A 133 0.65 -8.22 6.99
N ILE A 134 0.49 -8.76 8.20
CA ILE A 134 0.85 -8.05 9.44
C ILE A 134 2.35 -7.74 9.46
N VAL A 135 3.18 -8.76 9.23
CA VAL A 135 4.65 -8.63 9.36
C VAL A 135 5.20 -7.66 8.33
N ILE A 136 4.87 -7.84 7.05
CA ILE A 136 5.41 -6.97 5.99
C ILE A 136 4.91 -5.54 6.12
N THR A 137 3.66 -5.32 6.56
CA THR A 137 3.13 -3.96 6.74
C THR A 137 3.75 -3.27 7.94
N ALA A 138 4.03 -4.01 9.03
CA ALA A 138 4.77 -3.49 10.17
C ALA A 138 6.18 -3.05 9.77
N LEU A 139 6.90 -3.88 9.02
CA LEU A 139 8.22 -3.52 8.50
C LEU A 139 8.15 -2.33 7.54
N PHE A 140 7.14 -2.27 6.67
CA PHE A 140 6.95 -1.16 5.75
C PHE A 140 6.70 0.17 6.48
N VAL A 141 5.79 0.20 7.45
CA VAL A 141 5.54 1.42 8.24
C VAL A 141 6.74 1.78 9.11
N LEU A 142 7.48 0.79 9.63
CA LEU A 142 8.74 1.05 10.33
C LEU A 142 9.76 1.76 9.41
N VAL A 143 9.92 1.32 8.16
CA VAL A 143 10.77 2.00 7.16
C VAL A 143 10.32 3.45 6.96
N ILE A 144 9.01 3.69 6.82
CA ILE A 144 8.46 5.05 6.66
C ILE A 144 8.81 5.92 7.87
N VAL A 145 8.50 5.47 9.08
CA VAL A 145 8.77 6.24 10.32
C VAL A 145 10.27 6.51 10.50
N SER A 146 11.12 5.54 10.17
CA SER A 146 12.57 5.66 10.34
C SER A 146 13.20 6.60 9.32
N THR A 147 12.84 6.46 8.05
CA THR A 147 13.42 7.22 6.93
C THR A 147 12.90 8.65 6.82
N THR A 148 11.76 8.94 7.46
CA THR A 148 11.23 10.31 7.62
C THR A 148 11.60 10.93 8.97
N SER A 149 12.41 10.25 9.78
CA SER A 149 12.89 10.80 11.04
C SER A 149 13.89 11.94 10.81
N PRO A 150 14.02 12.90 11.75
CA PRO A 150 15.01 13.97 11.64
C PRO A 150 16.47 13.51 11.57
N ARG A 151 16.76 12.24 11.91
CA ARG A 151 18.11 11.66 11.83
C ARG A 151 18.43 11.09 10.45
N ALA A 152 17.40 10.84 9.63
CA ALA A 152 17.59 10.31 8.29
C ALA A 152 18.05 11.42 7.34
N PRO A 153 18.93 11.11 6.36
CA PRO A 153 19.29 12.05 5.31
C PRO A 153 18.07 12.58 4.57
N ALA A 154 17.90 13.90 4.55
CA ALA A 154 16.76 14.55 3.92
C ALA A 154 16.69 14.23 2.41
N GLY A 155 15.46 14.08 1.89
CA GLY A 155 15.21 13.82 0.46
C GLY A 155 15.28 12.35 0.02
N PHE A 156 15.79 11.43 0.87
CA PHE A 156 15.90 10.01 0.53
C PHE A 156 14.71 9.14 0.94
N ALA A 157 13.75 9.69 1.70
CA ALA A 157 12.60 8.92 2.17
C ALA A 157 11.76 8.30 1.01
N PRO A 158 11.40 9.02 -0.07
CA PRO A 158 10.63 8.42 -1.17
C PRO A 158 11.35 7.24 -1.84
N LEU A 159 12.68 7.32 -2.00
CA LEU A 159 13.50 6.23 -2.54
C LEU A 159 13.44 4.99 -1.63
N ALA A 160 13.71 5.16 -0.33
CA ALA A 160 13.71 4.06 0.63
C ALA A 160 12.32 3.42 0.76
N ILE A 161 11.26 4.23 0.81
CA ILE A 161 9.86 3.77 0.91
C ILE A 161 9.47 2.99 -0.35
N GLY A 162 9.76 3.53 -1.54
CA GLY A 162 9.44 2.85 -2.80
C GLY A 162 10.16 1.52 -2.95
N LEU A 163 11.46 1.47 -2.67
CA LEU A 163 12.25 0.24 -2.75
C LEU A 163 11.86 -0.79 -1.68
N ALA A 164 11.51 -0.35 -0.46
CA ALA A 164 10.95 -1.24 0.55
C ALA A 164 9.64 -1.87 0.08
N LEU A 165 8.79 -1.09 -0.60
CA LEU A 165 7.55 -1.62 -1.16
C LEU A 165 7.81 -2.66 -2.27
N VAL A 166 8.83 -2.46 -3.14
CA VAL A 166 9.29 -3.50 -4.08
C VAL A 166 9.65 -4.78 -3.34
N LEU A 167 10.52 -4.67 -2.33
CA LEU A 167 10.99 -5.82 -1.53
C LEU A 167 9.82 -6.59 -0.92
N PHE A 168 8.89 -5.91 -0.25
CA PHE A 168 7.78 -6.60 0.41
C PHE A 168 6.78 -7.20 -0.57
N HIS A 169 6.63 -6.64 -1.78
CA HIS A 169 5.87 -7.28 -2.84
C HIS A 169 6.54 -8.56 -3.35
N LEU A 170 7.86 -8.56 -3.53
CA LEU A 170 8.60 -9.78 -3.90
C LEU A 170 8.39 -10.93 -2.90
N VAL A 171 8.24 -10.59 -1.62
CA VAL A 171 7.98 -11.57 -0.55
C VAL A 171 6.52 -12.01 -0.52
N ALA A 172 5.56 -11.08 -0.62
CA ALA A 172 4.16 -11.35 -0.29
C ALA A 172 3.26 -11.70 -1.48
N ILE A 173 3.66 -11.39 -2.72
CA ILE A 173 2.86 -11.76 -3.92
C ILE A 173 2.52 -13.26 -3.93
N PRO A 174 3.46 -14.19 -3.69
CA PRO A 174 3.15 -15.63 -3.71
C PRO A 174 2.13 -16.07 -2.65
N VAL A 175 2.00 -15.34 -1.54
CA VAL A 175 1.18 -15.74 -0.39
C VAL A 175 -0.22 -15.15 -0.45
N SER A 176 -0.30 -13.83 -0.65
CA SER A 176 -1.54 -13.05 -0.53
C SER A 176 -1.81 -12.13 -1.72
N ASN A 177 -0.98 -12.19 -2.77
CA ASN A 177 -0.92 -11.21 -3.85
C ASN A 177 -0.51 -9.79 -3.39
N ALA A 178 0.17 -9.71 -2.23
CA ALA A 178 0.69 -8.50 -1.59
C ALA A 178 -0.32 -7.36 -1.49
N SER A 179 -1.10 -7.32 -0.41
CA SER A 179 -1.98 -6.20 -0.13
C SER A 179 -1.19 -5.01 0.39
N LEU A 180 -0.70 -5.08 1.64
CA LEU A 180 -0.15 -3.98 2.45
C LEU A 180 -1.02 -2.73 2.58
N ASN A 181 -2.11 -2.66 1.81
CA ASN A 181 -2.83 -1.44 1.48
C ASN A 181 -4.31 -1.78 1.28
N PRO A 182 -5.17 -1.41 2.27
CA PRO A 182 -6.59 -1.65 2.17
C PRO A 182 -7.28 -0.96 0.97
N ALA A 183 -6.82 0.23 0.57
CA ALA A 183 -7.38 0.94 -0.59
C ALA A 183 -7.06 0.22 -1.90
N ARG A 184 -5.82 -0.29 -2.06
CA ARG A 184 -5.42 -1.14 -3.19
C ARG A 184 -6.26 -2.41 -3.27
N SER A 185 -6.44 -3.09 -2.14
CA SER A 185 -7.20 -4.34 -2.07
C SER A 185 -8.66 -4.12 -2.45
N THR A 186 -9.26 -3.05 -1.92
CA THR A 186 -10.64 -2.66 -2.22
C THR A 186 -10.81 -2.37 -3.70
N ALA A 187 -9.88 -1.63 -4.31
CA ALA A 187 -9.97 -1.22 -5.70
C ALA A 187 -10.08 -2.41 -6.66
N THR A 188 -9.26 -3.45 -6.47
CA THR A 188 -9.33 -4.66 -7.30
C THR A 188 -10.52 -5.55 -6.95
N ALA A 189 -10.87 -5.65 -5.66
CA ALA A 189 -11.91 -6.55 -5.20
C ALA A 189 -13.32 -6.18 -5.71
N ILE A 190 -13.60 -4.89 -5.90
CA ILE A 190 -14.89 -4.41 -6.45
C ILE A 190 -15.18 -5.02 -7.83
N PHE A 191 -14.14 -5.31 -8.61
CA PHE A 191 -14.25 -5.93 -9.94
C PHE A 191 -13.82 -7.41 -9.95
N GLY A 192 -13.31 -7.94 -8.83
CA GLY A 192 -12.78 -9.30 -8.67
C GLY A 192 -13.79 -10.35 -8.22
N GLY A 193 -15.09 -10.00 -8.22
CA GLY A 193 -16.17 -10.93 -7.90
C GLY A 193 -16.28 -11.30 -6.40
N ALA A 194 -17.13 -12.29 -6.12
CA ALA A 194 -17.51 -12.66 -4.76
C ALA A 194 -16.33 -13.16 -3.91
N GLU A 195 -15.37 -13.89 -4.51
CA GLU A 195 -14.23 -14.43 -3.79
C GLU A 195 -13.29 -13.33 -3.26
N ALA A 196 -13.00 -12.33 -4.11
CA ALA A 196 -12.23 -11.17 -3.73
C ALA A 196 -12.94 -10.33 -2.66
N LEU A 197 -14.24 -10.10 -2.80
CA LEU A 197 -15.04 -9.36 -1.82
C LEU A 197 -15.13 -10.09 -0.48
N ASN A 198 -15.30 -11.41 -0.47
CA ASN A 198 -15.34 -12.22 0.74
C ASN A 198 -14.00 -12.23 1.49
N SER A 199 -12.90 -12.08 0.76
CA SER A 199 -11.55 -12.03 1.36
C SER A 199 -11.15 -10.63 1.82
N LEU A 200 -11.82 -9.59 1.32
CA LEU A 200 -11.41 -8.18 1.45
C LEU A 200 -11.22 -7.73 2.91
N TRP A 201 -12.08 -8.18 3.83
CA TRP A 201 -12.02 -7.77 5.23
C TRP A 201 -10.65 -8.09 5.87
N LEU A 202 -10.03 -9.22 5.51
CA LEU A 202 -8.73 -9.61 6.04
C LEU A 202 -7.68 -8.56 5.65
N PHE A 203 -7.71 -8.12 4.39
CA PHE A 203 -6.79 -7.14 3.83
C PHE A 203 -7.08 -5.69 4.23
N TRP A 204 -8.14 -5.45 4.99
CA TRP A 204 -8.30 -4.24 5.79
C TRP A 204 -7.67 -4.41 7.17
N VAL A 205 -8.03 -5.49 7.87
CA VAL A 205 -7.63 -5.71 9.26
C VAL A 205 -6.13 -5.92 9.39
N THR A 206 -5.54 -6.83 8.62
CA THR A 206 -4.16 -7.28 8.82
C THR A 206 -3.13 -6.22 8.45
N PRO A 207 -3.25 -5.44 7.35
CA PRO A 207 -2.32 -4.35 7.11
C PRO A 207 -2.48 -3.22 8.14
N ILE A 208 -3.69 -2.91 8.62
CA ILE A 208 -3.88 -1.89 9.65
C ILE A 208 -3.21 -2.30 10.98
N ILE A 209 -3.38 -3.56 11.40
CA ILE A 209 -2.68 -4.09 12.59
C ILE A 209 -1.17 -3.98 12.40
N GLY A 210 -0.66 -4.43 11.24
CA GLY A 210 0.76 -4.30 10.91
C GLY A 210 1.23 -2.84 10.96
N GLY A 211 0.49 -1.92 10.36
CA GLY A 211 0.82 -0.50 10.35
C GLY A 211 0.85 0.12 11.74
N ILE A 212 -0.09 -0.22 12.62
CA ILE A 212 -0.07 0.21 14.03
C ILE A 212 1.17 -0.33 14.74
N VAL A 213 1.46 -1.63 14.60
CA VAL A 213 2.64 -2.26 15.22
C VAL A 213 3.93 -1.59 14.73
N GLY A 214 4.09 -1.42 13.42
CA GLY A 214 5.25 -0.74 12.83
C GLY A 214 5.39 0.71 13.29
N GLY A 215 4.26 1.43 13.38
CA GLY A 215 4.22 2.80 13.87
C GLY A 215 4.65 2.93 15.33
N LEU A 216 4.16 2.04 16.21
CA LEU A 216 4.53 2.00 17.63
C LEU A 216 6.00 1.62 17.84
N ILE A 217 6.50 0.61 17.12
CA ILE A 217 7.92 0.21 17.15
C ILE A 217 8.79 1.37 16.70
N GLY A 218 8.45 2.01 15.58
CA GLY A 218 9.18 3.18 15.08
C GLY A 218 9.17 4.33 16.10
N LYS A 219 8.01 4.65 16.69
CA LYS A 219 7.93 5.66 17.75
C LYS A 219 8.88 5.34 18.92
N TRP A 220 8.91 4.08 19.38
CA TRP A 220 9.78 3.65 20.47
C TRP A 220 11.27 3.77 20.12
N LEU A 221 11.69 3.25 18.95
CA LEU A 221 13.08 3.35 18.46
C LEU A 221 13.55 4.80 18.28
N HIS A 222 12.61 5.73 18.12
CA HIS A 222 12.91 7.14 17.91
C HIS A 222 12.59 8.06 19.11
N ALA A 223 12.20 7.51 20.27
CA ALA A 223 11.68 8.26 21.42
C ALA A 223 12.69 9.18 22.11
N GLU A 224 13.97 8.76 22.24
CA GLU A 224 15.00 9.50 23.00
C GLU A 224 15.30 10.90 22.47
N TYR A 225 14.90 11.22 21.25
CA TYR A 225 15.27 12.48 20.59
C TYR A 225 14.20 13.57 20.71
N VAL A 226 13.03 13.27 21.29
CA VAL A 226 12.07 14.31 21.70
C VAL A 226 12.57 15.06 22.94
N GLY A 227 13.58 14.53 23.64
CA GLY A 227 14.27 15.17 24.77
C GLY A 227 15.61 15.84 24.45
N GLY A 228 16.07 15.85 23.19
CA GLY A 228 17.46 16.20 22.84
C GLY A 228 18.45 15.10 23.28
N PRO A 229 19.73 15.16 22.85
CA PRO A 229 20.72 14.19 23.30
C PRO A 229 20.83 14.28 24.83
N THR A 230 20.46 13.21 25.54
CA THR A 230 20.89 13.04 26.93
C THR A 230 22.40 12.88 26.88
N ASN A 231 23.10 13.94 27.30
CA ASN A 231 24.55 14.03 27.42
C ASN A 231 25.17 12.68 27.84
N GLN A 232 26.00 12.12 26.96
CA GLN A 232 27.12 11.26 27.31
C GLN A 232 28.40 11.96 26.85
#